data_AF-A0A8T3U944-F1
#
_entry.id   AF-A0A8T3U944-F1
#
_cell.length_a   1.000
_cell.length_b   1.000
_cell.length_c   1.000
_cell.angle_alpha   90.00
_cell.angle_beta   90.00
_cell.angle_gamma   90.00
#
_symmetry.space_group_name_H-M   'P 1'
#
loop_
_entity.id
_entity.type
_entity.pdbx_description
1 polymer ?
#
loop_
_entity_poly.entity_id
_entity_poly.type
_entity_poly.pdbx_seq_one_letter_code
_entity_poly.pdbx_strand_id
1 'polypeptide(L)'
;MNHGTTFKIVTTAIGLEEAKTTTDKPGDFICTGVQKVYDWDIKCWRSYNPHGSQTLRQALENSCNPAFIQLGQRIGTELFYKYLSGFGLTGKTGIDLLRRINTNTL
;
A
#
# COMPACT_ATOMS: atom_id res chain seq x y z
N MET A 1 -5.60 -8.06 12.78
CA MET A 1 -4.68 -6.90 12.73
C MET A 1 -4.87 -6.23 11.36
N ASN A 2 -5.28 -4.97 11.30
CA ASN A 2 -5.43 -4.24 10.04
C ASN A 2 -4.16 -3.41 9.82
N HIS A 3 -3.32 -3.81 8.86
CA HIS A 3 -2.10 -3.07 8.52
C HIS A 3 -2.49 -1.89 7.64
N GLY A 4 -2.84 -0.76 8.27
CA GLY A 4 -3.20 0.46 7.57
C GLY A 4 -2.01 1.09 6.85
N THR A 5 -1.63 2.28 7.26
CA THR A 5 -0.60 3.07 6.57
C THR A 5 0.81 2.47 6.60
N THR A 6 1.12 1.57 7.54
CA THR A 6 2.42 0.88 7.59
C THR A 6 2.69 0.03 6.35
N PHE A 7 1.65 -0.53 5.73
CA PHE A 7 1.79 -1.37 4.54
C PHE A 7 2.22 -0.57 3.30
N LYS A 8 2.12 0.76 3.34
CA LYS A 8 2.57 1.65 2.27
C LYS A 8 4.07 1.53 2.00
N ILE A 9 4.87 1.13 3.00
CA ILE A 9 6.30 0.87 2.80
C ILE A 9 6.51 -0.25 1.79
N VAL A 10 5.72 -1.33 1.88
CA VAL A 10 5.77 -2.45 0.93
C VAL A 10 5.39 -1.97 -0.47
N THR A 11 4.28 -1.24 -0.60
CA THR A 11 3.85 -0.68 -1.89
C THR A 11 4.89 0.26 -2.50
N THR A 12 5.54 1.12 -1.69
CA THR A 12 6.63 2.00 -2.14
C THR A 12 7.81 1.20 -2.65
N ALA A 13 8.26 0.19 -1.90
CA ALA A 13 9.39 -0.65 -2.28
C ALA A 13 9.16 -1.33 -3.63
N ILE A 14 7.99 -1.95 -3.81
CA ILE A 14 7.61 -2.59 -5.08
C ILE A 14 7.56 -1.57 -6.21
N GLY A 15 6.95 -0.40 -5.96
CA GLY A 15 6.82 0.65 -6.97
C GLY A 15 8.15 1.17 -7.49
N LEU A 16 9.16 1.27 -6.62
CA LEU A 16 10.51 1.68 -7.00
C LEU A 16 11.28 0.57 -7.71
N GLU A 17 11.27 -0.65 -7.15
CA GLU A 17 11.99 -1.79 -7.72
C GLU A 17 11.51 -2.14 -9.13
N GLU A 18 10.20 -2.07 -9.35
CA GLU A 18 9.56 -2.41 -10.63
C GLU A 18 9.38 -1.19 -11.55
N ALA A 19 10.07 -0.09 -11.24
CA ALA A 19 10.07 1.18 -11.97
C ALA A 19 8.66 1.72 -12.31
N LYS A 20 7.67 1.50 -11.43
CA LYS A 20 6.29 2.01 -11.58
C LYS A 20 6.15 3.49 -11.21
N THR A 21 7.18 4.06 -10.60
CA THR A 21 7.29 5.44 -10.12
C THR A 21 8.77 5.77 -9.89
N THR A 22 9.11 7.04 -9.71
CA THR A 22 10.38 7.47 -9.11
C THR A 22 10.12 8.33 -7.88
N THR A 23 11.14 8.56 -7.05
CA THR A 23 10.98 9.21 -5.74
C THR A 23 10.38 10.61 -5.82
N ASP A 24 10.87 11.43 -6.75
CA ASP A 24 10.63 12.88 -6.78
C ASP A 24 10.00 13.37 -8.09
N LYS A 25 9.27 12.49 -8.82
CA LYS A 25 8.56 12.87 -10.04
C LYS A 25 7.39 13.81 -9.72
N PRO A 26 7.41 15.09 -10.15
CA PRO A 26 6.33 16.02 -9.86
C PRO A 26 5.02 15.59 -10.51
N GLY A 27 3.92 15.67 -9.75
CA GLY A 27 2.59 15.31 -10.24
C GLY A 27 2.41 13.87 -10.65
N ASP A 28 3.25 12.97 -10.14
CA ASP A 28 3.09 11.55 -10.41
C ASP A 28 1.79 11.00 -9.79
N PHE A 29 1.32 11.61 -8.70
CA PHE A 29 0.06 11.25 -8.05
C PHE A 29 -0.82 12.47 -7.82
N ILE A 30 -2.13 12.29 -8.00
CA ILE A 30 -3.13 13.34 -7.79
C ILE A 30 -4.10 12.92 -6.69
N CYS A 31 -4.19 13.71 -5.62
CA CYS A 31 -5.13 13.52 -4.54
C CYS A 31 -6.20 14.60 -4.57
N THR A 32 -7.43 14.23 -4.93
CA THR A 32 -8.63 15.09 -4.86
C THR A 32 -9.42 14.90 -3.55
N GLY A 33 -8.87 14.12 -2.60
CA GLY A 33 -9.50 13.83 -1.31
C GLY A 33 -10.24 12.49 -1.29
N VAL A 34 -10.50 11.91 -2.45
CA VAL A 34 -11.11 10.59 -2.64
C VAL A 34 -10.47 9.89 -3.84
N GLN A 35 -10.41 8.58 -3.82
CA GLN A 35 -10.08 7.76 -4.98
C GLN A 35 -11.23 6.80 -5.24
N LYS A 36 -11.78 6.85 -6.46
CA LYS A 36 -12.81 5.92 -6.88
C LYS A 36 -12.17 4.60 -7.31
N VAL A 37 -12.72 3.50 -6.81
CA VAL A 37 -12.33 2.13 -7.12
C VAL A 37 -13.61 1.34 -7.35
N TYR A 38 -13.93 1.07 -8.62
CA TYR A 38 -15.24 0.55 -9.03
C TYR A 38 -16.37 1.43 -8.48
N ASP A 39 -17.29 0.85 -7.71
CA ASP A 39 -18.43 1.55 -7.10
C ASP A 39 -18.10 2.17 -5.74
N TRP A 40 -16.84 2.07 -5.30
CA TRP A 40 -16.43 2.48 -3.96
C TRP A 40 -15.59 3.75 -4.00
N ASP A 41 -15.94 4.68 -3.11
CA ASP A 41 -15.18 5.90 -2.86
C ASP A 41 -14.28 5.72 -1.63
N ILE A 42 -12.97 5.67 -1.85
CA ILE A 42 -11.98 5.52 -0.78
C ILE A 42 -11.44 6.91 -0.42
N LYS A 43 -11.81 7.39 0.77
CA LYS A 43 -11.40 8.73 1.24
C LYS A 43 -9.93 8.78 1.66
N CYS A 44 -9.29 9.90 1.35
CA CYS A 44 -8.08 10.32 2.02
C CYS A 44 -8.40 10.79 3.44
N TRP A 45 -7.48 10.58 4.38
CA TRP A 45 -7.65 11.07 5.75
C TRP A 45 -7.85 12.60 5.78
N ARG A 46 -7.17 13.31 4.86
CA ARG A 46 -7.27 14.76 4.65
C ARG A 46 -8.23 15.14 3.52
N SER A 47 -9.38 14.46 3.41
CA SER A 47 -10.34 14.70 2.32
C SER A 47 -10.88 16.13 2.27
N TYR A 48 -11.00 16.81 3.41
CA TYR A 48 -11.48 18.20 3.53
C TYR A 48 -10.49 19.26 3.02
N ASN A 49 -9.21 18.93 2.88
CA ASN A 49 -8.18 19.80 2.32
C ASN A 49 -7.14 18.93 1.61
N PRO A 50 -7.48 18.45 0.39
CA PRO A 50 -6.77 17.36 -0.24
C PRO A 50 -5.34 17.75 -0.63
N HIS A 51 -4.45 16.76 -0.63
CA HIS A 51 -3.01 16.99 -0.86
C HIS A 51 -2.66 17.48 -2.27
N GLY A 52 -3.57 17.38 -3.24
CA GLY A 52 -3.33 17.80 -4.61
C GLY A 52 -2.28 16.93 -5.31
N SER A 53 -1.46 17.60 -6.14
CA SER A 53 -0.36 16.99 -6.89
C SER A 53 0.80 16.63 -5.97
N GLN A 54 1.30 15.39 -6.06
CA GLN A 54 2.36 14.89 -5.19
C GLN A 54 3.39 14.03 -5.95
N THR A 55 4.64 14.07 -5.46
CA THR A 55 5.66 13.04 -5.72
C THR A 55 5.41 11.80 -4.87
N LEU A 56 6.13 10.70 -5.11
CA LEU A 56 6.08 9.52 -4.25
C LEU A 56 6.52 9.84 -2.81
N ARG A 57 7.61 10.61 -2.67
CA ARG A 57 8.11 11.07 -1.37
C ARG A 57 7.01 11.79 -0.58
N GLN A 58 6.40 12.81 -1.19
CA GLN A 58 5.31 13.57 -0.59
C GLN A 58 4.10 12.68 -0.26
N ALA A 59 3.74 11.77 -1.18
CA ALA A 59 2.63 10.85 -0.95
C ALA A 59 2.86 9.95 0.28
N LEU A 60 4.09 9.47 0.48
CA LEU A 60 4.48 8.66 1.64
C LEU A 60 4.50 9.49 2.92
N GLU A 61 5.12 10.67 2.91
CA GLU A 61 5.18 11.62 4.03
C GLU A 61 3.77 12.02 4.51
N ASN A 62 2.89 12.37 3.57
CA ASN A 62 1.52 12.76 3.86
C ASN A 62 0.59 11.57 4.09
N SER A 63 1.09 10.35 3.98
CA SER A 63 0.30 9.12 4.05
C SER A 63 -0.97 9.20 3.21
N CYS A 64 -0.85 9.62 1.96
CA CYS A 64 -1.98 9.90 1.07
C CYS A 64 -2.63 8.60 0.56
N ASN A 65 -3.91 8.35 0.87
CA ASN A 65 -4.57 7.11 0.41
C ASN A 65 -4.73 7.05 -1.13
N PRO A 66 -5.24 8.10 -1.81
CA PRO A 66 -5.36 8.09 -3.28
C PRO A 66 -4.06 7.78 -4.02
N ALA A 67 -2.94 8.37 -3.62
CA ALA A 67 -1.64 8.12 -4.24
C ALA A 67 -1.22 6.65 -4.15
N PHE A 68 -1.41 6.02 -2.98
CA PHE A 68 -1.06 4.61 -2.79
C PHE A 68 -2.03 3.64 -3.47
N ILE A 69 -3.29 4.02 -3.66
CA ILE A 69 -4.23 3.26 -4.50
C ILE A 69 -3.79 3.34 -5.97
N GLN A 70 -3.44 4.52 -6.47
CA GLN A 70 -2.92 4.70 -7.83
C GLN A 70 -1.64 3.90 -8.04
N LEU A 71 -0.70 3.94 -7.09
CA LEU A 71 0.52 3.14 -7.17
C LEU A 71 0.21 1.63 -7.13
N GLY A 72 -0.70 1.19 -6.25
CA GLY A 72 -1.15 -0.21 -6.20
C GLY A 72 -1.76 -0.68 -7.52
N GLN A 73 -2.54 0.18 -8.19
CA GLN A 73 -3.10 -0.11 -9.52
C GLN A 73 -2.02 -0.24 -10.60
N ARG A 74 -0.95 0.57 -10.54
CA ARG A 74 0.21 0.43 -11.46
C ARG A 74 1.01 -0.84 -11.22
N ILE A 75 1.12 -1.28 -9.97
CA ILE A 75 1.82 -2.51 -9.59
C ILE A 75 1.03 -3.75 -10.01
N GLY A 76 -0.28 -3.76 -9.74
CA GLY A 76 -1.15 -4.90 -10.03
C GLY A 76 -1.04 -6.02 -8.99
N THR A 77 -2.08 -6.85 -8.95
CA THR A 77 -2.28 -7.85 -7.88
C THR A 77 -1.22 -8.95 -7.89
N GLU A 78 -0.91 -9.53 -9.05
CA GLU A 78 0.04 -10.65 -9.17
C GLU A 78 1.43 -10.27 -8.64
N LEU A 79 1.96 -9.13 -9.10
CA LEU A 79 3.25 -8.61 -8.67
C LEU A 79 3.24 -8.27 -7.19
N PHE A 80 2.17 -7.66 -6.69
CA PHE A 80 2.03 -7.36 -5.28
C PHE A 80 2.11 -8.63 -4.41
N TYR A 81 1.38 -9.69 -4.76
CA TYR A 81 1.43 -10.97 -4.03
C TYR A 81 2.79 -11.66 -4.12
N LYS A 82 3.48 -11.57 -5.27
CA LYS A 82 4.86 -12.07 -5.40
C LYS A 82 5.78 -11.43 -4.36
N TYR A 83 5.72 -10.11 -4.20
CA TYR A 83 6.53 -9.41 -3.19
C TYR A 83 6.06 -9.69 -1.77
N LEU A 84 4.76 -9.82 -1.49
CA LEU A 84 4.28 -10.22 -0.16
C LEU A 84 4.86 -11.58 0.26
N SER A 85 4.92 -12.53 -0.67
CA SER A 85 5.59 -13.80 -0.43
C SER A 85 7.10 -13.63 -0.23
N GLY A 86 7.75 -12.78 -1.03
CA GLY A 86 9.18 -12.46 -0.88
C GLY A 86 9.54 -11.82 0.45
N PHE A 87 8.65 -10.98 1.01
CA PHE A 87 8.79 -10.40 2.34
C PHE A 87 8.41 -11.35 3.48
N GLY A 88 7.97 -12.58 3.19
CA GLY A 88 7.54 -13.55 4.19
C GLY A 88 6.21 -13.20 4.88
N LEU A 89 5.41 -12.30 4.31
CA LEU A 89 4.16 -11.80 4.90
C LEU A 89 2.95 -12.72 4.66
N THR A 90 3.12 -13.78 3.86
CA THR A 90 2.08 -14.77 3.53
C THR A 90 2.23 -16.09 4.30
N GLY A 91 3.39 -16.34 4.91
CA GLY A 91 3.74 -17.59 5.57
C GLY A 91 3.86 -17.47 7.10
N LYS A 92 4.15 -18.59 7.77
CA LYS A 92 4.54 -18.58 9.18
C LYS A 92 5.94 -17.97 9.30
N THR A 93 6.17 -17.18 10.34
CA THR A 93 7.47 -16.51 10.60
C THR A 93 8.60 -17.47 11.00
N GLY A 94 8.31 -18.76 11.23
CA GLY A 94 9.31 -19.75 11.63
C GLY A 94 9.77 -19.64 13.09
N ILE A 95 9.18 -18.75 13.88
CA ILE A 95 9.48 -18.65 15.32
C ILE A 95 8.82 -19.80 16.07
N ASP A 96 9.60 -20.48 16.90
CA ASP A 96 9.10 -21.54 17.78
C ASP A 96 8.51 -20.90 19.04
N LEU A 97 7.18 -20.73 19.05
CA LEU A 97 6.42 -20.27 20.20
C LEU A 97 5.55 -21.41 20.70
N LEU A 98 5.81 -21.87 21.93
CA LEU A 98 4.96 -22.81 22.65
C LEU A 98 3.58 -22.19 22.85
N ARG A 99 2.59 -22.73 22.12
CA ARG A 99 1.15 -22.42 22.14
C ARG A 99 0.69 -21.27 21.22
N ARG A 100 0.39 -21.63 19.96
CA ARG A 100 -0.71 -21.02 19.22
C ARG A 100 -1.79 -22.07 18.99
N ILE A 101 -3.02 -21.77 19.40
CA ILE A 101 -4.21 -22.61 19.20
C ILE A 101 -4.30 -23.02 17.73
N ASN A 102 -4.22 -24.33 17.48
CA ASN A 102 -4.52 -24.95 16.20
C ASN A 102 -6.02 -24.77 15.93
N THR A 103 -6.39 -24.06 14.86
CA THR A 103 -7.76 -24.06 14.34
C THR A 103 -8.05 -25.32 13.52
N ASN A 104 -7.53 -26.48 13.93
CA ASN A 104 -7.74 -27.77 13.28
C ASN A 104 -8.07 -28.86 14.31
N THR A 105 -8.98 -28.56 15.21
CA THR A 105 -9.77 -29.57 15.91
C THR A 105 -11.23 -29.08 15.88
N LEU A 106 -12.07 -29.98 15.38
CA LEU A 106 -13.52 -29.95 15.14
C LEU A 106 -14.33 -28.94 15.96
#